data_AF-A0A972B6D1-F1
#
_entry.id   AF-A0A972B6D1-F1
#
_cell.length_a   1.000
_cell.length_b   1.000
_cell.length_c   1.000
_cell.angle_alpha   90.00
_cell.angle_beta   90.00
_cell.angle_gamma   90.00
#
_symmetry.space_group_name_H-M   'P 1'
#
loop_
_entity.id
_entity.type
_entity.pdbx_description
1 polymer ?
#
loop_
_entity_poly.entity_id
_entity_poly.type
_entity_poly.pdbx_seq_one_letter_code
_entity_poly.pdbx_strand_id
1 'polypeptide(L)'
;MKIRKLLLIIFIITIIITISITFTGCNSSEKREIIGNNSSEEVKENDFSLNDDVSLIKEYENRFKEYLPNMEIVAKEMADLDNDNEEDMVIIYVDPSETTRSNICFITKYGANALDFSSNEFSFVFANDAESLKILESPIRVCVILREINTNDIYEYHVIMETDKDMKLTNFKVENFLIESGK
;
A
#
# COMPACT_ATOMS: atom_id res chain seq x y z
N MET A 1 57.61 0.90 -5.14
CA MET A 1 56.85 2.12 -5.52
C MET A 1 55.36 1.88 -5.83
N LYS A 2 54.94 0.68 -6.28
CA LYS A 2 53.53 0.37 -6.59
C LYS A 2 52.61 0.31 -5.34
N ILE A 3 53.12 -0.13 -4.20
CA ILE A 3 52.35 -0.27 -2.94
C ILE A 3 51.87 1.10 -2.41
N ARG A 4 52.67 2.17 -2.57
CA ARG A 4 52.29 3.52 -2.13
C ARG A 4 51.13 4.11 -2.93
N LYS A 5 51.01 3.74 -4.22
CA LYS A 5 49.88 4.15 -5.06
C LYS A 5 48.59 3.42 -4.70
N LEU A 6 48.70 2.14 -4.32
CA LEU A 6 47.55 1.34 -3.88
C LEU A 6 46.97 1.86 -2.55
N LEU A 7 47.83 2.22 -1.59
CA LEU A 7 47.40 2.81 -0.32
C LEU A 7 46.72 4.17 -0.49
N LEU A 8 47.17 5.00 -1.43
CA LEU A 8 46.55 6.29 -1.71
C LEU A 8 45.14 6.14 -2.29
N ILE A 9 44.93 5.16 -3.18
CA ILE A 9 43.61 4.89 -3.79
C ILE A 9 42.62 4.39 -2.73
N ILE A 10 43.05 3.47 -1.86
CA ILE A 10 42.21 2.97 -0.77
C ILE A 10 41.80 4.12 0.18
N PHE A 11 42.74 5.01 0.49
CA PHE A 11 42.47 6.17 1.36
C PHE A 11 41.44 7.14 0.76
N ILE A 12 41.48 7.39 -0.55
CA ILE A 12 40.50 8.25 -1.24
C ILE A 12 39.11 7.62 -1.23
N ILE A 13 39.00 6.30 -1.46
CA ILE A 13 37.72 5.58 -1.44
C ILE A 13 37.09 5.64 -0.04
N THR A 14 37.87 5.49 1.03
CA THR A 14 37.33 5.62 2.40
C THR A 14 36.82 7.02 2.73
N ILE A 15 37.42 8.08 2.18
CA ILE A 15 36.93 9.47 2.38
C ILE A 15 35.58 9.69 1.67
N ILE A 16 35.40 9.13 0.48
CA ILE A 16 34.14 9.25 -0.27
C ILE A 16 33.01 8.56 0.50
N ILE A 17 33.26 7.38 1.07
CA ILE A 17 32.26 6.63 1.83
C ILE A 17 31.85 7.38 3.12
N THR A 18 32.76 8.08 3.80
CA THR A 18 32.41 8.85 5.01
C THR A 18 31.61 10.13 4.73
N ILE A 19 31.75 10.74 3.55
CA ILE A 19 30.94 11.93 3.16
C ILE A 19 29.48 11.56 2.90
N SER A 20 29.18 10.34 2.46
CA SER A 20 27.81 9.88 2.23
C SER A 20 27.00 9.65 3.52
N ILE A 21 27.63 9.61 4.70
CA ILE A 21 26.96 9.34 5.98
C ILE A 21 26.57 10.66 6.71
N THR A 22 26.94 11.84 6.18
CA THR A 22 26.60 13.14 6.80
C THR A 22 25.29 13.79 6.32
N PHE A 23 24.39 13.04 5.67
CA PHE A 23 23.03 13.53 5.33
C PHE A 23 21.93 12.90 6.20
N THR A 24 22.18 12.78 7.50
CA THR A 24 21.09 12.73 8.50
C THR A 24 21.10 14.00 9.34
N GLY A 25 19.97 14.70 9.35
CA GLY A 25 19.56 15.48 10.52
C GLY A 25 19.42 16.98 10.29
N CYS A 26 18.21 17.42 9.94
CA CYS A 26 17.71 18.68 10.48
C CYS A 26 16.42 18.39 11.25
N ASN A 27 16.57 18.41 12.58
CA ASN A 27 15.53 18.34 13.57
C ASN A 27 15.05 19.78 13.81
N SER A 28 13.75 20.06 13.69
CA SER A 28 13.11 21.09 14.50
C SER A 28 11.60 20.94 14.45
N SER A 29 11.05 20.39 15.53
CA SER A 29 9.68 20.58 15.95
C SER A 29 9.42 22.06 16.23
N GLU A 30 8.52 22.69 15.46
CA GLU A 30 7.87 23.93 15.85
C GLU A 30 6.36 23.81 15.61
N LYS A 31 5.59 23.94 16.70
CA LYS A 31 4.15 24.17 16.66
C LYS A 31 3.87 25.46 15.89
N ARG A 32 2.87 25.45 15.01
CA ARG A 32 2.00 26.62 14.80
C ARG A 32 0.65 26.21 14.20
N GLU A 33 -0.38 26.66 14.89
CA GLU A 33 -1.76 26.71 14.46
C GLU A 33 -1.99 28.06 13.71
N ILE A 34 -3.07 28.13 12.92
CA ILE A 34 -3.82 29.31 12.44
C ILE A 34 -3.60 29.76 10.97
N ILE A 35 -4.63 29.44 10.15
CA ILE A 35 -5.44 30.29 9.23
C ILE A 35 -4.72 31.26 8.25
N GLY A 36 -5.03 31.11 6.96
CA GLY A 36 -5.42 32.25 6.11
C GLY A 36 -4.55 32.57 4.87
N ASN A 37 -5.09 32.17 3.71
CA ASN A 37 -5.10 32.86 2.40
C ASN A 37 -3.82 33.40 1.71
N ASN A 38 -3.77 33.00 0.43
CA ASN A 38 -3.39 33.73 -0.79
C ASN A 38 -1.91 33.84 -1.20
N SER A 39 -1.63 33.02 -2.23
CA SER A 39 -1.08 33.38 -3.55
C SER A 39 0.40 33.72 -3.74
N SER A 40 0.89 33.11 -4.82
CA SER A 40 2.02 33.46 -5.70
C SER A 40 3.44 33.33 -5.12
N GLU A 41 4.21 32.36 -5.62
CA GLU A 41 5.04 32.52 -6.82
C GLU A 41 5.59 31.16 -7.27
N GLU A 42 5.48 30.90 -8.59
CA GLU A 42 6.07 29.73 -9.25
C GLU A 42 7.60 29.83 -9.25
N VAL A 43 8.26 28.78 -8.76
CA VAL A 43 9.62 28.41 -9.20
C VAL A 43 9.52 26.98 -9.71
N LYS A 44 9.66 26.83 -11.03
CA LYS A 44 9.67 25.57 -11.76
C LYS A 44 11.03 24.88 -11.55
N GLU A 45 11.03 23.79 -10.80
CA GLU A 45 12.03 22.73 -10.94
C GLU A 45 11.31 21.36 -10.97
N ASN A 46 11.62 20.61 -12.02
CA ASN A 46 11.20 19.25 -12.37
C ASN A 46 10.67 18.34 -11.25
N ASP A 47 9.35 18.16 -11.17
CA ASP A 47 8.71 17.19 -10.27
C ASP A 47 7.47 16.51 -10.93
N PHE A 48 7.68 15.95 -12.13
CA PHE A 48 6.60 15.48 -13.02
C PHE A 48 6.30 13.97 -12.90
N SER A 49 6.42 13.40 -11.71
CA SER A 49 6.00 11.99 -11.48
C SER A 49 5.43 11.78 -10.07
N LEU A 50 5.93 12.51 -9.07
CA LEU A 50 5.38 12.42 -7.71
C LEU A 50 3.98 13.06 -7.58
N ASN A 51 3.68 14.08 -8.38
CA ASN A 51 2.40 14.78 -8.30
C ASN A 51 1.22 13.97 -8.87
N ASP A 52 1.47 13.18 -9.91
CA ASP A 52 0.42 12.43 -10.60
C ASP A 52 0.00 11.20 -9.76
N ASP A 53 0.96 10.46 -9.21
CA ASP A 53 0.69 9.31 -8.33
C ASP A 53 -0.03 9.74 -7.05
N VAL A 54 0.41 10.84 -6.42
CA VAL A 54 -0.25 11.39 -5.23
C VAL A 54 -1.65 11.89 -5.55
N SER A 55 -1.88 12.39 -6.76
CA SER A 55 -3.21 12.81 -7.22
C SER A 55 -4.14 11.61 -7.41
N LEU A 56 -3.66 10.56 -8.07
CA LEU A 56 -4.45 9.36 -8.35
C LEU A 56 -4.83 8.62 -7.06
N ILE A 57 -3.87 8.45 -6.14
CA ILE A 57 -4.12 7.84 -4.83
C ILE A 57 -5.23 8.59 -4.07
N LYS A 58 -5.17 9.93 -4.05
CA LYS A 58 -6.20 10.76 -3.39
C LYS A 58 -7.55 10.64 -4.08
N GLU A 59 -7.57 10.61 -5.41
CA GLU A 59 -8.81 10.38 -6.16
C GLU A 59 -9.45 9.05 -5.74
N TYR A 60 -8.66 7.99 -5.68
CA TYR A 60 -9.17 6.66 -5.34
C TYR A 60 -9.56 6.57 -3.86
N GLU A 61 -8.86 7.25 -2.94
CA GLU A 61 -9.28 7.36 -1.55
C GLU A 61 -10.62 8.09 -1.40
N ASN A 62 -10.83 9.15 -2.18
CA ASN A 62 -12.12 9.84 -2.19
C ASN A 62 -13.23 8.92 -2.70
N ARG A 63 -12.98 8.18 -3.79
CA ARG A 63 -13.93 7.17 -4.31
C ARG A 63 -14.24 6.09 -3.26
N PHE A 64 -13.23 5.64 -2.50
CA PHE A 64 -13.43 4.72 -1.38
C PHE A 64 -14.37 5.33 -0.34
N LYS A 65 -14.13 6.57 0.08
CA LYS A 65 -14.92 7.26 1.11
C LYS A 65 -16.33 7.61 0.63
N GLU A 66 -16.53 7.86 -0.65
CA GLU A 66 -17.87 8.01 -1.22
C GLU A 66 -18.64 6.68 -1.20
N TYR A 67 -17.95 5.57 -1.49
CA TYR A 67 -18.53 4.23 -1.48
C TYR A 67 -18.79 3.68 -0.06
N LEU A 68 -17.85 3.92 0.86
CA LEU A 68 -17.80 3.39 2.23
C LEU A 68 -17.36 4.49 3.23
N PRO A 69 -18.23 5.45 3.57
CA PRO A 69 -17.85 6.69 4.26
C PRO A 69 -17.33 6.51 5.69
N ASN A 70 -17.80 5.48 6.39
CA ASN A 70 -17.49 5.28 7.81
C ASN A 70 -16.35 4.28 8.04
N MET A 71 -15.77 3.72 6.97
CA MET A 71 -14.73 2.70 7.08
C MET A 71 -13.34 3.34 7.24
N GLU A 72 -12.48 2.71 8.04
CA GLU A 72 -11.10 3.13 8.24
C GLU A 72 -10.16 2.32 7.33
N ILE A 73 -9.26 3.03 6.63
CA ILE A 73 -8.25 2.40 5.78
C ILE A 73 -7.12 1.90 6.68
N VAL A 74 -6.81 0.61 6.61
CA VAL A 74 -5.67 0.00 7.31
C VAL A 74 -4.41 0.08 6.45
N ALA A 75 -4.53 -0.31 5.18
CA ALA A 75 -3.49 -0.18 4.17
C ALA A 75 -4.08 -0.15 2.78
N LYS A 76 -3.26 0.28 1.83
CA LYS A 76 -3.59 0.37 0.42
C LYS A 76 -2.35 0.13 -0.43
N GLU A 77 -2.53 -0.45 -1.60
CA GLU A 77 -1.48 -0.67 -2.60
C GLU A 77 -2.02 -0.31 -3.99
N MET A 78 -1.13 0.18 -4.85
CA MET A 78 -1.42 0.44 -6.26
C MET A 78 -0.76 -0.66 -7.11
N ALA A 79 -1.50 -1.21 -8.06
CA ALA A 79 -0.96 -2.07 -9.11
C ALA A 79 -1.93 -2.16 -10.29
N ASP A 80 -1.43 -2.48 -11.48
CA ASP A 80 -2.27 -2.92 -12.62
C ASP A 80 -2.83 -4.34 -12.35
N LEU A 81 -3.98 -4.42 -11.68
CA LEU A 81 -4.50 -5.68 -11.15
C LEU A 81 -5.17 -6.56 -12.21
N ASP A 82 -5.62 -5.98 -13.33
CA ASP A 82 -6.27 -6.70 -14.44
C ASP A 82 -5.46 -6.70 -15.76
N ASN A 83 -4.22 -6.21 -15.74
CA ASN A 83 -3.30 -6.14 -16.87
C ASN A 83 -3.86 -5.29 -18.03
N ASP A 84 -4.47 -4.15 -17.71
CA ASP A 84 -4.95 -3.19 -18.69
C ASP A 84 -4.06 -1.96 -18.91
N ASN A 85 -2.92 -1.91 -18.20
CA ASN A 85 -1.95 -0.81 -18.14
C ASN A 85 -2.49 0.46 -17.46
N GLU A 86 -3.55 0.35 -16.65
CA GLU A 86 -3.99 1.37 -15.71
C GLU A 86 -3.78 0.87 -14.28
N GLU A 87 -3.37 1.77 -13.39
CA GLU A 87 -3.18 1.43 -11.98
C GLU A 87 -4.54 1.32 -11.28
N ASP A 88 -4.77 0.21 -10.60
CA ASP A 88 -5.89 0.00 -9.68
C ASP A 88 -5.41 0.18 -8.24
N MET A 89 -6.33 0.51 -7.31
CA MET A 89 -6.02 0.49 -5.88
C MET A 89 -6.74 -0.64 -5.18
N VAL A 90 -6.00 -1.37 -4.37
CA VAL A 90 -6.57 -2.27 -3.38
C VAL A 90 -6.42 -1.66 -2.00
N ILE A 91 -7.46 -1.76 -1.19
CA ILE A 91 -7.53 -1.21 0.16
C ILE A 91 -7.97 -2.32 1.09
N ILE A 92 -7.22 -2.54 2.17
CA ILE A 92 -7.75 -3.28 3.32
C ILE A 92 -8.32 -2.30 4.34
N TYR A 93 -9.50 -2.59 4.85
CA TYR A 93 -10.24 -1.66 5.71
C TYR A 93 -11.02 -2.37 6.81
N VAL A 94 -11.31 -1.59 7.87
CA VAL A 94 -12.08 -2.03 9.03
C VAL A 94 -13.29 -1.12 9.24
N ASP A 95 -14.35 -1.68 9.81
CA ASP A 95 -15.43 -0.89 10.39
C ASP A 95 -15.04 -0.55 11.83
N PRO A 96 -14.78 0.72 12.18
CA PRO A 96 -14.38 1.10 13.54
C PRO A 96 -15.50 0.88 14.56
N SER A 97 -16.75 0.71 14.12
CA SER A 97 -17.88 0.36 14.99
C SER A 97 -17.97 -1.12 15.30
N GLU A 98 -17.19 -1.95 14.60
CA GLU A 98 -17.15 -3.39 14.79
C GLU A 98 -15.78 -3.87 15.23
N THR A 99 -15.79 -4.95 16.01
CA THR A 99 -14.57 -5.42 16.68
C THR A 99 -13.71 -6.34 15.81
N THR A 100 -14.24 -6.89 14.70
CA THR A 100 -13.62 -8.03 13.99
C THR A 100 -14.05 -8.14 12.52
N ARG A 101 -13.58 -7.23 11.64
CA ARG A 101 -13.79 -7.42 10.20
C ARG A 101 -12.53 -7.19 9.39
N SER A 102 -12.20 -8.16 8.55
CA SER A 102 -11.12 -8.09 7.57
C SER A 102 -11.74 -7.91 6.19
N ASN A 103 -11.84 -6.67 5.72
CA ASN A 103 -12.44 -6.38 4.43
C ASN A 103 -11.40 -5.87 3.43
N ILE A 104 -11.67 -6.13 2.16
CA ILE A 104 -10.85 -5.64 1.05
C ILE A 104 -11.76 -4.89 0.07
N CYS A 105 -11.27 -3.77 -0.47
CA CYS A 105 -11.93 -2.99 -1.50
C CYS A 105 -10.98 -2.83 -2.68
N PHE A 106 -11.48 -3.07 -3.88
CA PHE A 106 -10.80 -2.86 -5.14
C PHE A 106 -11.40 -1.64 -5.81
N ILE A 107 -10.57 -0.69 -6.18
CA ILE A 107 -10.94 0.52 -6.90
C ILE A 107 -10.26 0.46 -8.25
N THR A 108 -11.08 0.22 -9.27
CA THR A 108 -10.65 0.18 -10.67
C THR A 108 -11.24 1.35 -11.42
N LYS A 109 -10.90 1.51 -12.69
CA LYS A 109 -11.59 2.49 -13.56
C LYS A 109 -13.09 2.25 -13.72
N TYR A 110 -13.56 1.02 -13.48
CA TYR A 110 -14.97 0.65 -13.62
C TYR A 110 -15.80 0.89 -12.36
N GLY A 111 -15.17 0.95 -11.19
CA GLY A 111 -15.90 1.15 -9.94
C GLY A 111 -15.12 0.74 -8.69
N ALA A 112 -15.81 0.76 -7.56
CA ALA A 112 -15.33 0.22 -6.30
C ALA A 112 -16.08 -1.10 -6.00
N ASN A 113 -15.35 -2.14 -5.63
CA ASN A 113 -15.89 -3.46 -5.30
C ASN A 113 -15.33 -3.91 -3.96
N ALA A 114 -16.20 -4.12 -2.97
CA ALA A 114 -15.82 -4.65 -1.67
C ALA A 114 -16.01 -6.18 -1.60
N LEU A 115 -15.03 -6.88 -1.04
CA LEU A 115 -15.15 -8.27 -0.61
C LEU A 115 -15.01 -8.36 0.90
N ASP A 116 -15.92 -9.09 1.51
CA ASP A 116 -15.94 -9.37 2.94
C ASP A 116 -15.50 -10.81 3.18
N PHE A 117 -14.26 -10.98 3.64
CA PHE A 117 -13.71 -12.30 4.01
C PHE A 117 -14.34 -12.85 5.29
N SER A 118 -14.97 -11.99 6.10
CA SER A 118 -15.64 -12.32 7.35
C SER A 118 -17.15 -12.55 7.22
N SER A 119 -17.69 -12.56 6.00
CA SER A 119 -19.14 -12.53 5.72
C SER A 119 -19.97 -13.66 6.35
N ASN A 120 -19.36 -14.73 6.87
CA ASN A 120 -20.08 -15.83 7.51
C ASN A 120 -19.55 -16.28 8.89
N GLU A 121 -18.37 -15.87 9.35
CA GLU A 121 -17.83 -16.26 10.66
C GLU A 121 -16.91 -15.15 11.22
N PHE A 122 -17.28 -14.60 12.38
CA PHE A 122 -16.65 -13.43 13.05
C PHE A 122 -15.26 -13.69 13.63
N SER A 123 -14.41 -14.47 12.97
CA SER A 123 -13.12 -14.88 13.52
C SER A 123 -11.91 -14.32 12.80
N PHE A 124 -12.01 -13.62 11.67
CA PHE A 124 -10.82 -13.17 10.94
C PHE A 124 -10.44 -11.70 11.17
N VAL A 125 -9.18 -11.47 11.55
CA VAL A 125 -8.54 -10.15 11.63
C VAL A 125 -7.29 -10.10 10.75
N PHE A 126 -6.85 -8.90 10.36
CA PHE A 126 -5.54 -8.73 9.71
C PHE A 126 -4.43 -9.22 10.64
N ALA A 127 -3.56 -10.09 10.14
CA ALA A 127 -2.56 -10.75 10.99
C ALA A 127 -1.49 -9.76 11.50
N ASN A 128 -1.16 -8.75 10.68
CA ASN A 128 -0.07 -7.78 10.87
C ASN A 128 -0.46 -6.36 10.39
N ASP A 129 -1.70 -5.92 10.63
CA ASP A 129 -2.22 -4.61 10.20
C ASP A 129 -1.90 -4.31 8.73
N ALA A 130 -1.19 -3.21 8.46
CA ALA A 130 -0.82 -2.79 7.12
C ALA A 130 0.06 -3.80 6.34
N GLU A 131 0.91 -4.56 7.03
CA GLU A 131 1.78 -5.58 6.40
C GLU A 131 1.01 -6.82 5.95
N SER A 132 -0.29 -6.87 6.28
CA SER A 132 -1.19 -7.93 5.84
C SER A 132 -1.55 -7.83 4.37
N LEU A 133 -1.28 -6.71 3.70
CA LEU A 133 -1.57 -6.50 2.28
C LEU A 133 -0.28 -6.52 1.46
N LYS A 134 -0.24 -7.33 0.39
CA LYS A 134 0.89 -7.40 -0.56
C LYS A 134 0.39 -7.61 -1.98
N ILE A 135 1.13 -7.09 -2.95
CA ILE A 135 0.98 -7.44 -4.37
C ILE A 135 2.04 -8.48 -4.73
N LEU A 136 1.62 -9.57 -5.37
CA LEU A 136 2.51 -10.59 -5.93
C LEU A 136 2.48 -10.46 -7.45
N GLU A 137 3.60 -10.15 -8.11
CA GLU A 137 3.61 -9.70 -9.53
C GLU A 137 3.69 -10.82 -10.60
N SER A 138 3.62 -12.12 -10.25
CA SER A 138 3.81 -13.20 -11.24
C SER A 138 3.24 -14.57 -10.81
N PRO A 139 1.98 -14.90 -11.18
CA PRO A 139 0.99 -14.00 -11.79
C PRO A 139 0.52 -12.93 -10.80
N ILE A 140 -0.06 -11.84 -11.29
CA ILE A 140 -0.60 -10.77 -10.43
C ILE A 140 -1.68 -11.33 -9.49
N ARG A 141 -1.45 -11.15 -8.18
CA ARG A 141 -2.38 -11.51 -7.10
C ARG A 141 -2.30 -10.49 -5.99
N VAL A 142 -3.43 -10.20 -5.37
CA VAL A 142 -3.44 -9.56 -4.05
C VAL A 142 -3.33 -10.63 -2.99
N CYS A 143 -2.30 -10.54 -2.17
CA CYS A 143 -2.10 -11.37 -0.99
C CYS A 143 -2.61 -10.63 0.25
N VAL A 144 -3.51 -11.26 0.99
CA VAL A 144 -4.03 -10.77 2.27
C VAL A 144 -3.77 -11.80 3.37
N ILE A 145 -3.06 -11.40 4.42
CA ILE A 145 -2.73 -12.29 5.55
C ILE A 145 -3.73 -12.07 6.69
N LEU A 146 -4.53 -13.10 6.98
CA LEU A 146 -5.54 -13.06 8.03
C LEU A 146 -5.20 -14.02 9.16
N ARG A 147 -5.58 -13.67 10.38
CA ARG A 147 -5.51 -14.51 11.57
C ARG A 147 -6.92 -14.86 12.01
N GLU A 148 -7.17 -16.13 12.23
CA GLU A 148 -8.38 -16.61 12.87
C GLU A 148 -8.26 -16.45 14.40
N ILE A 149 -9.13 -15.68 15.03
CA ILE A 149 -9.07 -15.32 16.46
C ILE A 149 -9.22 -16.55 17.35
N ASN A 150 -10.07 -17.50 16.98
CA ASN A 150 -10.42 -18.63 17.84
C ASN A 150 -9.31 -19.68 17.91
N THR A 151 -8.70 -19.97 16.77
CA THR A 151 -7.64 -20.99 16.63
C THR A 151 -6.25 -20.37 16.70
N ASN A 152 -6.14 -19.06 16.47
CA ASN A 152 -4.90 -18.34 16.22
C ASN A 152 -4.14 -18.84 14.97
N ASP A 153 -4.83 -19.56 14.08
CA ASP A 153 -4.31 -19.96 12.77
C ASP A 153 -4.11 -18.72 11.88
N ILE A 154 -3.05 -18.71 11.08
CA ILE A 154 -2.75 -17.66 10.10
C ILE A 154 -2.92 -18.23 8.70
N TYR A 155 -3.70 -17.51 7.90
CA TYR A 155 -4.04 -17.85 6.54
C TYR A 155 -3.52 -16.78 5.58
N GLU A 156 -3.10 -17.23 4.41
CA GLU A 156 -2.78 -16.38 3.27
C GLU A 156 -3.90 -16.50 2.24
N TYR A 157 -4.57 -15.38 1.94
CA TYR A 157 -5.61 -15.29 0.92
C TYR A 157 -5.02 -14.67 -0.34
N HIS A 158 -5.18 -15.35 -1.47
CA HIS A 158 -4.80 -14.86 -2.79
C HIS A 158 -6.07 -14.47 -3.54
N VAL A 159 -6.24 -13.18 -3.80
CA VAL A 159 -7.31 -12.65 -4.65
C VAL A 159 -6.76 -12.40 -6.04
N ILE A 160 -7.40 -13.00 -7.03
CA ILE A 160 -7.14 -12.80 -8.45
C ILE A 160 -8.30 -12.00 -9.01
N MET A 161 -8.00 -10.85 -9.61
CA MET A 161 -8.96 -9.99 -10.27
C MET A 161 -9.02 -10.34 -11.76
N GLU A 162 -10.23 -10.49 -12.29
CA GLU A 162 -10.46 -10.74 -13.70
C GLU A 162 -11.52 -9.76 -14.21
N THR A 163 -11.11 -8.82 -15.06
CA THR A 163 -12.03 -7.83 -15.63
C THR A 163 -12.40 -8.17 -17.07
N ASP A 164 -13.69 -8.29 -17.34
CA ASP A 164 -14.25 -8.32 -18.68
C ASP A 164 -14.44 -6.88 -19.18
N LYS A 165 -13.61 -6.47 -20.13
CA LYS A 165 -13.59 -5.11 -20.69
C LYS A 165 -14.85 -4.80 -21.52
N ASP A 166 -15.43 -5.80 -22.17
CA ASP A 166 -16.62 -5.63 -23.02
C ASP A 166 -17.88 -5.47 -22.15
N MET A 167 -17.94 -6.23 -21.06
CA MET A 167 -19.04 -6.17 -20.09
C MET A 167 -18.85 -5.12 -19.00
N LYS A 168 -17.64 -4.54 -18.88
CA LYS A 168 -17.24 -3.65 -17.78
C LYS A 168 -17.50 -4.29 -16.42
N LEU A 169 -17.20 -5.57 -16.30
CA LEU A 169 -17.48 -6.39 -15.12
C LEU A 169 -16.17 -6.88 -14.52
N THR A 170 -15.98 -6.67 -13.23
CA THR A 170 -14.85 -7.21 -12.47
C THR A 170 -15.31 -8.42 -11.65
N ASN A 171 -14.65 -9.54 -11.85
CA ASN A 171 -14.84 -10.78 -11.08
C ASN A 171 -13.62 -11.04 -10.20
N PHE A 172 -13.84 -11.82 -9.15
CA PHE A 172 -12.80 -12.17 -8.19
C PHE A 172 -12.77 -13.68 -7.96
N LYS A 173 -11.57 -14.25 -8.00
CA LYS A 173 -11.30 -15.60 -7.53
C LYS A 173 -10.47 -15.50 -6.25
N VAL A 174 -10.89 -16.22 -5.22
CA VAL A 174 -10.19 -16.26 -3.93
C VAL A 174 -9.68 -17.67 -3.67
N GLU A 175 -8.39 -17.77 -3.37
CA GLU A 175 -7.72 -18.99 -2.90
C GLU A 175 -7.18 -18.72 -1.49
N ASN A 176 -7.17 -19.71 -0.60
CA ASN A 176 -6.62 -19.55 0.74
C ASN A 176 -5.71 -20.72 1.16
N PHE A 177 -4.71 -20.40 1.98
CA PHE A 177 -3.69 -21.33 2.42
C PHE A 177 -3.42 -21.14 3.92
N LEU A 178 -3.47 -22.22 4.71
CA LEU A 178 -2.99 -22.18 6.10
C LEU A 178 -1.46 -22.09 6.09
N ILE A 179 -0.89 -21.03 6.67
CA ILE A 179 0.56 -20.78 6.70
C ILE A 179 1.18 -20.98 8.08
N GLU A 180 0.40 -20.77 9.15
CA GLU A 180 0.81 -21.05 10.53
C GLU A 180 -0.39 -21.59 11.31
N SER A 181 -0.21 -22.67 12.07
CA SER A 181 -1.27 -23.18 12.94
C SER A 181 -1.10 -22.69 14.37
N GLY A 182 -2.16 -22.10 14.92
CA GLY A 182 -2.23 -21.71 16.31
C GLY A 182 -2.50 -22.92 17.21
N LYS A 183 -1.75 -23.03 18.30
CA LYS A 183 -1.92 -24.07 19.32
C LYS A 183 -2.62 -23.52 20.55
#